data_AF-A0A519CF12-F1
#
_entry.id   AF-A0A519CF12-F1
#
_cell.length_a   1.000
_cell.length_b   1.000
_cell.length_c   1.000
_cell.angle_alpha   90.00
_cell.angle_beta   90.00
_cell.angle_gamma   90.00
#
_symmetry.space_group_name_H-M   'P 1'
#
loop_
_entity.id
_entity.type
_entity.pdbx_description
1 polymer ?
#
loop_
_entity_poly.entity_id
_entity_poly.type
_entity_poly.pdbx_seq_one_letter_code
_entity_poly.pdbx_strand_id
1 'polypeptide(L)' 'MNWKLLFTLDAARDPELAPHVYLLYLLLWTFFVGIFVLFVFPIIGNTLGFIIIGTLIIIFVSLIWYFHNNGLFAD' A
#
# COMPACT_ATOMS: atom_id res chain seq x y z
N MET A 1 16.22 -16.74 -3.00
CA MET A 1 15.14 -15.83 -2.57
C MET A 1 13.84 -16.59 -2.55
N ASN A 2 13.24 -16.78 -1.38
CA ASN A 2 12.05 -17.61 -1.23
C ASN A 2 10.80 -16.75 -1.50
N TRP A 3 10.38 -16.70 -2.77
CA TRP A 3 9.30 -15.82 -3.26
C TRP A 3 7.97 -15.95 -2.50
N LYS A 4 7.74 -17.11 -1.86
CA LYS A 4 6.56 -17.36 -1.03
C LYS A 4 6.57 -16.58 0.29
N LEU A 5 7.75 -16.25 0.82
CA LEU A 5 7.87 -15.48 2.06
C LEU A 5 7.48 -14.01 1.85
N LEU A 6 7.70 -13.43 0.66
CA LEU A 6 7.44 -12.00 0.37
C LEU A 6 5.98 -11.56 0.61
N PHE A 7 5.03 -12.50 0.63
CA PHE A 7 3.61 -12.22 0.91
C PHE A 7 3.24 -12.35 2.39
N THR A 8 4.20 -12.70 3.25
CA THR A 8 3.99 -12.89 4.69
C THR A 8 4.50 -11.69 5.48
N LEU A 9 3.79 -11.34 6.55
CA LEU A 9 4.18 -10.26 7.47
C LEU A 9 5.54 -10.52 8.14
N ASP A 10 5.96 -11.78 8.26
CA ASP A 10 7.27 -12.14 8.82
C ASP A 10 8.44 -11.82 7.89
N ALA A 11 8.24 -11.80 6.56
CA ALA A 11 9.29 -11.37 5.63
C ALA A 11 9.57 -9.86 5.69
N ALA A 12 8.63 -9.07 6.20
CA ALA A 12 8.84 -7.63 6.41
C ALA A 12 9.83 -7.36 7.56
N ARG A 13 9.93 -8.29 8.51
CA ARG A 13 10.81 -8.19 9.70
C ARG A 13 12.23 -8.66 9.44
N ASP A 14 12.47 -9.32 8.33
CA ASP A 14 13.81 -9.74 7.90
C ASP A 14 14.54 -8.53 7.27
N PRO A 15 15.65 -8.04 7.83
CA PRO A 15 16.35 -6.84 7.35
C PRO A 15 16.75 -6.89 5.88
N GLU A 16 17.04 -8.07 5.33
CA GLU A 16 17.43 -8.22 3.92
C GLU A 16 16.22 -8.09 2.97
N LEU A 17 15.03 -8.47 3.44
CA LEU A 17 13.80 -8.51 2.64
C LEU A 17 12.88 -7.31 2.89
N ALA A 18 13.05 -6.60 4.02
CA ALA A 18 12.23 -5.45 4.41
C ALA A 18 12.08 -4.38 3.30
N PRO A 19 13.16 -3.95 2.59
CA PRO A 19 13.03 -2.96 1.51
C PRO A 19 12.20 -3.48 0.32
N HIS A 20 12.35 -4.76 -0.01
CA HIS A 20 11.65 -5.40 -1.13
C HIS A 20 10.16 -5.57 -0.84
N VAL A 21 9.82 -5.93 0.40
CA VAL A 21 8.44 -6.05 0.87
C VAL A 21 7.77 -4.67 0.90
N TYR A 22 8.46 -3.63 1.38
CA TYR A 22 7.95 -2.26 1.35
C TYR A 22 7.68 -1.77 -0.08
N LEU A 23 8.61 -2.02 -1.00
CA LEU A 23 8.42 -1.70 -2.43
C LEU A 23 7.23 -2.46 -3.04
N LEU A 24 7.04 -3.71 -2.67
CA LEU A 24 5.89 -4.50 -3.13
C LEU A 24 4.58 -3.91 -2.61
N TYR A 25 4.50 -3.51 -1.34
CA TYR A 25 3.32 -2.82 -0.79
C TYR A 25 3.02 -1.52 -1.52
N LEU A 26 4.05 -0.69 -1.79
CA LEU A 26 3.88 0.56 -2.55
C LEU A 26 3.42 0.30 -3.98
N LEU A 27 4.02 -0.68 -4.67
CA LEU A 27 3.65 -1.01 -6.05
C LEU A 27 2.21 -1.52 -6.14
N LEU A 28 1.82 -2.37 -5.19
CA LEU A 28 0.47 -2.94 -5.13
C LEU A 28 -0.55 -1.83 -4.81
N TRP A 29 -0.25 -0.95 -3.86
CA TRP A 29 -1.12 0.20 -3.55
C TRP A 29 -1.27 1.15 -4.73
N THR A 30 -0.16 1.52 -5.38
CA THR A 30 -0.16 2.40 -6.56
C THR A 30 -0.89 1.78 -7.75
N PHE A 31 -0.79 0.46 -7.93
CA PHE A 31 -1.57 -0.25 -8.94
C PHE A 31 -3.09 -0.12 -8.69
N PHE A 32 -3.56 -0.35 -7.46
CA PHE A 32 -4.98 -0.19 -7.13
C PHE A 32 -5.47 1.24 -7.28
N VAL A 33 -4.74 2.22 -6.76
CA VAL A 33 -5.08 3.64 -6.90
C VAL A 33 -5.05 4.06 -8.37
N GLY A 34 -4.06 3.61 -9.13
CA GLY A 34 -3.93 3.87 -10.57
C GLY A 34 -5.11 3.34 -11.37
N ILE A 35 -5.54 2.11 -11.11
CA ILE A 35 -6.75 1.55 -11.74
C ILE A 35 -7.98 2.40 -11.41
N PHE A 36 -8.14 2.76 -10.14
CA PHE A 36 -9.26 3.59 -9.73
C PHE A 36 -9.26 4.95 -10.46
N VAL A 37 -8.13 5.65 -10.48
CA VAL A 37 -8.01 6.97 -11.10
C VAL A 37 -8.23 6.90 -12.62
N LEU A 38 -7.69 5.89 -13.30
CA LEU A 38 -7.75 5.81 -14.76
C LEU A 38 -9.09 5.30 -15.28
N PHE A 39 -9.73 4.36 -14.59
CA PHE A 39 -10.92 3.68 -15.10
C PHE A 39 -12.19 4.04 -14.36
N VAL A 40 -12.14 4.26 -13.05
CA VAL A 40 -13.34 4.45 -12.22
C VAL A 40 -13.66 5.93 -12.06
N PHE A 41 -12.67 6.75 -11.73
CA PHE A 41 -12.83 8.18 -11.50
C PHE A 41 -13.57 8.93 -12.62
N PRO A 42 -13.32 8.67 -13.92
CA PRO A 42 -14.05 9.34 -15.00
C PRO A 42 -15.56 9.01 -15.06
N ILE A 43 -15.99 7.91 -14.43
CA ILE A 43 -17.36 7.38 -14.53
C ILE A 43 -18.25 7.88 -13.39
N ILE A 44 -17.69 8.02 -12.19
CA ILE A 44 -18.46 8.21 -10.93
C ILE A 44 -18.70 9.68 -10.55
N GLY A 45 -18.21 10.63 -11.36
CA GLY A 45 -18.37 12.07 -11.12
C GLY A 45 -17.41 12.64 -10.07
N ASN A 46 -17.05 13.91 -10.23
CA ASN A 46 -15.94 14.55 -9.49
C ASN A 46 -16.09 14.50 -7.97
N THR A 47 -17.27 14.82 -7.43
CA THR A 47 -17.49 14.88 -5.97
C THR A 47 -17.26 13.52 -5.29
N LEU A 48 -17.83 12.44 -5.84
CA LEU A 48 -17.63 11.09 -5.32
C LEU A 48 -16.19 10.61 -5.51
N GLY A 49 -15.60 10.93 -6.67
CA GLY A 49 -14.19 10.66 -6.93
C GLY A 49 -13.26 11.28 -5.89
N PHE A 50 -13.45 12.55 -5.54
CA PHE A 50 -12.65 13.23 -4.51
C PHE A 50 -12.83 12.65 -3.12
N ILE A 51 -14.06 12.27 -2.73
CA ILE A 51 -14.32 11.62 -1.45
C ILE A 51 -13.56 10.29 -1.36
N ILE A 52 -13.57 9.50 -2.43
CA ILE A 52 -12.87 8.21 -2.48
C ILE A 52 -11.35 8.42 -2.43
N ILE A 53 -10.80 9.37 -3.21
CA ILE A 53 -9.37 9.68 -3.16
C ILE A 53 -8.96 10.13 -1.76
N GLY A 54 -9.73 11.02 -1.13
CA GLY A 54 -9.46 11.46 0.25
C GLY A 54 -9.46 10.28 1.22
N THR A 55 -10.42 9.38 1.08
CA THR A 55 -10.50 8.15 1.89
C THR A 55 -9.29 7.24 1.66
N LEU A 56 -8.87 7.04 0.42
CA LEU A 56 -7.69 6.24 0.06
C LEU A 56 -6.41 6.83 0.67
N ILE A 57 -6.23 8.15 0.65
CA ILE A 57 -5.07 8.79 1.28
C ILE A 57 -5.06 8.53 2.79
N ILE A 58 -6.19 8.68 3.47
CA ILE A 58 -6.29 8.41 4.92
C ILE A 58 -5.94 6.94 5.22
N ILE A 59 -6.43 6.00 4.41
CA ILE A 59 -6.09 4.58 4.56
C ILE A 59 -4.60 4.36 4.37
N PHE A 60 -3.98 4.97 3.35
CA PHE A 60 -2.56 4.85 3.09
C PHE A 60 -1.71 5.35 4.26
N VAL A 61 -1.99 6.55 4.77
CA VAL A 61 -1.26 7.11 5.92
C VAL A 61 -1.44 6.23 7.15
N SER A 62 -2.65 5.70 7.36
CA SER A 62 -2.95 4.80 8.48
C SER A 62 -2.18 3.48 8.38
N LEU A 63 -2.00 2.93 7.17
CA LEU A 63 -1.18 1.75 6.91
C LEU A 63 0.29 2.01 7.24
N ILE A 64 0.85 3.14 6.80
CA ILE A 64 2.24 3.51 7.12
C ILE A 64 2.42 3.67 8.64
N TRP A 65 1.48 4.34 9.31
CA TRP A 65 1.50 4.48 10.76
C TRP A 65 1.41 3.13 11.49
N TYR A 66 0.56 2.22 11.00
CA TYR A 66 0.46 0.85 11.52
C TYR A 66 1.78 0.08 11.32
N PHE A 67 2.42 0.19 10.16
CA PHE A 67 3.70 -0.47 9.92
C PHE A 67 4.80 0.01 10.86
N HIS A 68 4.86 1.32 11.10
CA HIS A 68 5.80 1.92 12.02
C HIS A 68 5.55 1.47 13.47
N ASN A 69 4.31 1.56 13.96
CA ASN A 69 3.98 1.21 15.34
C ASN A 69 4.22 -0.27 15.68
N ASN A 70 4.09 -1.16 14.70
CA ASN A 70 4.29 -2.60 14.91
C ASN A 70 5.72 -3.07 14.63
N GLY A 71 6.65 -2.14 14.32
CA GLY A 71 8.02 -2.47 13.93
C GLY A 71 8.06 -3.50 12.80
N LEU A 72 7.12 -3.39 11.85
CA LEU A 72 6.94 -4.40 10.81
C LEU A 72 8.10 -4.39 9.82
N PHE A 73 8.66 -3.22 9.56
CA PHE A 73 9.92 -3.08 8.87
C PHE A 73 11.00 -2.86 9.94
N ALA A 74 12.04 -3.68 9.90
CA ALA A 74 13.23 -3.41 10.69
C ALA A 74 13.86 -2.11 10.14
N ASP A 75 13.87 -1.06 10.94
CA ASP A 75 14.71 0.13 10.71
C ASP A 75 16.20 -0.24 10.83
#